data_AF-A0A850KJJ4-F1
#
_entry.id   AF-A0A850KJJ4-F1
#
_cell.length_a   1.000
_cell.length_b   1.000
_cell.length_c   1.000
_cell.angle_alpha   90.00
_cell.angle_beta   90.00
_cell.angle_gamma   90.00
#
_symmetry.space_group_name_H-M   'P 1'
#
loop_
_entity.id
_entity.type
_entity.pdbx_description
1 polymer ?
#
loop_
_entity_poly.entity_id
_entity_poly.type
_entity_poly.pdbx_seq_one_letter_code
_entity_poly.pdbx_strand_id
1 'polypeptide(L)'
;AANAAAAANAELYIWKTIEEDIAFLDRANSLDDLKSRPLWPTEFPLAFEQEWQKLKTTLLGLDENWQVWTNWYEDRLVGGPRPNGRLVIQALERERVLIPDEDWKKGAAHVNAMIAEMEERYHVPEPPKQEPSIIEVELGDDGKIHRKDDNKEALDADEEEHMREAWEAHKDQFEDFKDLDPARNEPGLRRMMERYETALGDDFEALKIIALGMQGKKLEAYAETASDRFLEDVQSEIKGLAAAHALFIRQFAKWRRYIENSEPEPSAEQLDEALAFAKQIDEFDDIIADDVLKPTKDIIEDIEEELFAHPDERPLLSKELLTVESNILSGLMRPCMDYVRDAAKAARKGSIKGIESGTVNMIRRVIDIGGSALILSTLMPDKFGWAKLVIDALKQALK
;
A
#
# COMPACT_ATOMS: atom_id res chain seq x y z
N ALA A 1 -27.75 28.33 34.60
CA ALA A 1 -28.29 29.07 33.43
C ALA A 1 -27.69 28.55 32.12
N ALA A 2 -26.37 28.56 31.93
CA ALA A 2 -25.71 28.06 30.71
C ALA A 2 -26.04 26.59 30.36
N ASN A 3 -26.01 25.67 31.33
CA ASN A 3 -26.33 24.25 31.08
C ASN A 3 -27.81 24.00 30.72
N ALA A 4 -28.74 24.83 31.20
CA ALA A 4 -30.16 24.70 30.88
C ALA A 4 -30.48 25.22 29.47
N ALA A 5 -29.80 26.29 29.04
CA ALA A 5 -29.91 26.81 27.67
C ALA A 5 -29.26 25.86 26.64
N ALA A 6 -28.12 25.24 26.98
CA ALA A 6 -27.50 24.22 26.14
C ALA A 6 -28.37 22.96 25.99
N ALA A 7 -28.99 22.48 27.08
CA ALA A 7 -29.90 21.34 27.04
C ALA A 7 -31.18 21.64 26.24
N ALA A 8 -31.78 22.83 26.40
CA ALA A 8 -32.95 23.24 25.62
C ALA A 8 -32.65 23.38 24.11
N ASN A 9 -31.45 23.85 23.75
CA ASN A 9 -31.01 23.91 22.36
C ASN A 9 -30.77 22.51 21.79
N ALA A 10 -30.15 21.60 22.54
CA ALA A 10 -29.97 20.20 22.16
C ALA A 10 -31.30 19.49 21.87
N GLU A 11 -32.31 19.69 22.74
CA GLU A 11 -33.65 19.14 22.56
C GLU A 11 -34.31 19.64 21.26
N LEU A 12 -34.14 20.92 20.92
CA LEU A 12 -34.66 21.50 19.69
C LEU A 12 -33.98 20.91 18.44
N TYR A 13 -32.67 20.66 18.48
CA TYR A 13 -31.95 20.00 17.38
C TYR A 13 -32.42 18.55 17.19
N ILE A 14 -32.60 17.80 18.28
CA ILE A 14 -33.07 16.40 18.22
C ILE A 14 -34.48 16.34 17.60
N TRP A 15 -35.40 17.19 18.07
CA TRP A 15 -36.76 17.22 17.53
C TRP A 15 -36.79 17.59 16.05
N LYS A 16 -35.98 18.56 15.64
CA LYS A 16 -35.86 18.94 14.24
C LYS A 16 -35.39 17.76 13.36
N THR A 17 -34.38 17.02 13.79
CA THR A 17 -33.92 15.82 13.07
C THR A 17 -35.01 14.76 12.96
N ILE A 18 -35.76 14.52 14.03
CA ILE A 18 -36.90 13.57 14.03
C ILE A 18 -37.98 14.02 13.03
N GLU A 19 -38.33 15.30 13.03
CA GLU A 19 -39.31 15.86 12.09
C GLU A 19 -38.85 15.72 10.62
N GLU A 20 -37.55 15.90 10.37
CA GLU A 20 -36.96 15.71 9.03
C GLU A 20 -37.04 14.24 8.57
N ASP A 21 -36.86 13.27 9.46
CA ASP A 21 -36.99 11.84 9.16
C ASP A 21 -38.45 11.42 8.93
N ILE A 22 -39.39 11.96 9.71
CA ILE A 22 -40.83 11.76 9.47
C ILE A 22 -41.19 12.33 8.10
N ALA A 23 -40.79 13.57 7.81
CA ALA A 23 -41.05 14.23 6.55
C ALA A 23 -40.37 13.53 5.36
N PHE A 24 -39.27 12.81 5.59
CA PHE A 24 -38.60 11.98 4.58
C PHE A 24 -39.43 10.74 4.24
N LEU A 25 -39.97 10.05 5.24
CA LEU A 25 -40.82 8.87 5.05
C LEU A 25 -42.17 9.22 4.42
N ASP A 26 -42.77 10.35 4.80
CA ASP A 26 -44.04 10.83 4.25
C ASP A 26 -43.97 11.12 2.74
N ARG A 27 -42.76 11.34 2.20
CA ARG A 27 -42.51 11.53 0.75
C ARG A 27 -42.38 10.22 -0.03
N ALA A 28 -42.79 9.09 0.55
CA ALA A 28 -42.71 7.75 -0.05
C ALA A 28 -41.27 7.26 -0.35
N ASN A 29 -40.27 7.79 0.35
CA ASN A 29 -38.93 7.22 0.33
C ASN A 29 -38.91 5.90 1.12
N SER A 30 -37.96 5.01 0.81
CA SER A 30 -37.90 3.70 1.46
C SER A 30 -37.29 3.78 2.86
N LEU A 31 -37.62 2.81 3.71
CA LEU A 31 -36.95 2.63 5.00
C LEU A 31 -35.45 2.34 4.84
N ASP A 32 -35.05 1.74 3.72
CA ASP A 32 -33.64 1.48 3.46
C ASP A 32 -32.88 2.77 3.12
N ASP A 33 -33.51 3.69 2.38
CA ASP A 33 -32.92 5.02 2.14
C ASP A 33 -32.78 5.82 3.43
N LEU A 34 -33.75 5.71 4.35
CA LEU A 34 -33.68 6.36 5.66
C LEU A 34 -32.49 5.83 6.49
N LYS A 35 -32.28 4.50 6.52
CA LYS A 35 -31.16 3.88 7.26
C LYS A 35 -29.78 4.31 6.76
N SER A 36 -29.69 4.70 5.49
CA SER A 36 -28.46 5.17 4.87
C SER A 36 -28.27 6.68 4.96
N ARG A 37 -29.10 7.44 5.69
CA ARG A 37 -28.86 8.87 5.89
C ARG A 37 -27.87 9.11 7.04
N PRO A 38 -27.11 10.22 7.00
CA PRO A 38 -26.36 10.68 8.17
C PRO A 38 -27.31 10.91 9.35
N LEU A 39 -26.83 10.64 10.56
CA LEU A 39 -27.58 10.86 11.80
C LEU A 39 -28.06 12.31 11.94
N TRP A 40 -27.28 13.25 11.39
CA TRP A 40 -27.62 14.67 11.35
C TRP A 40 -27.73 15.10 9.88
N PRO A 41 -28.96 15.31 9.35
CA PRO A 41 -29.17 15.58 7.93
C PRO A 41 -28.64 16.93 7.44
N THR A 42 -28.33 17.84 8.36
CA THR A 42 -27.85 19.19 8.04
C THR A 42 -26.43 19.36 8.55
N GLU A 43 -26.27 19.84 9.78
CA GLU A 43 -24.96 20.10 10.39
C GLU A 43 -24.91 19.44 11.76
N PHE A 44 -23.84 18.70 12.01
CA PHE A 44 -23.58 18.13 13.32
C PHE A 44 -23.30 19.27 14.31
N PRO A 45 -24.06 19.42 15.41
CA PRO A 45 -23.88 20.58 16.27
C PRO A 45 -22.50 20.54 16.96
N LEU A 46 -21.69 21.58 16.76
CA LEU A 46 -20.32 21.71 17.30
C LEU A 46 -20.20 21.42 18.81
N ALA A 47 -21.24 21.72 19.58
CA ALA A 47 -21.27 21.43 21.02
C ALA A 47 -21.25 19.92 21.31
N PHE A 48 -21.85 19.09 20.46
CA PHE A 48 -21.81 17.64 20.58
C PHE A 48 -20.48 17.07 20.12
N GLU A 49 -19.80 17.71 19.17
CA GLU A 49 -18.50 17.24 18.69
C GLU A 49 -17.46 17.21 19.80
N GLN A 50 -17.31 18.31 20.54
CA GLN A 50 -16.33 18.39 21.62
C GLN A 50 -16.62 17.38 22.73
N GLU A 51 -17.89 17.18 23.09
CA GLU A 51 -18.28 16.23 24.12
C GLU A 51 -18.16 14.78 23.62
N TRP A 52 -18.45 14.53 22.34
CA TRP A 52 -18.21 13.23 21.71
C TRP A 52 -16.73 12.86 21.72
N GLN A 53 -15.83 13.77 21.32
CA GLN A 53 -14.40 13.48 21.32
C GLN A 53 -13.85 13.19 22.72
N LYS A 54 -14.33 13.90 23.76
CA LYS A 54 -13.99 13.61 25.17
C LYS A 54 -14.49 12.22 25.59
N LEU A 55 -15.74 11.88 25.25
CA LEU A 55 -16.32 10.57 25.56
C LEU A 55 -15.56 9.45 24.84
N LYS A 56 -15.33 9.58 23.53
CA LYS A 56 -14.58 8.62 22.71
C LYS A 56 -13.20 8.34 23.31
N THR A 57 -12.46 9.41 23.64
CA THR A 57 -11.12 9.28 24.26
C THR A 57 -11.18 8.53 25.58
N THR A 58 -12.18 8.83 26.41
CA THR A 58 -12.36 8.19 27.72
C THR A 58 -12.68 6.70 27.55
N LEU A 59 -13.60 6.35 26.65
CA LEU A 59 -14.01 4.96 26.41
C LEU A 59 -12.86 4.12 25.81
N LEU A 60 -12.13 4.66 24.83
CA LEU A 60 -10.99 3.97 24.24
C LEU A 60 -9.85 3.76 25.25
N GLY A 61 -9.70 4.64 26.24
CA GLY A 61 -8.73 4.49 27.32
C GLY A 61 -9.04 3.36 28.32
N LEU A 62 -10.24 2.77 28.29
CA LEU A 62 -10.64 1.68 29.19
C LEU A 62 -10.16 0.29 28.71
N ASP A 63 -9.72 0.16 27.45
CA ASP A 63 -9.25 -1.11 26.85
C ASP A 63 -10.28 -2.27 26.92
N GLU A 64 -11.57 -1.94 26.88
CA GLU A 64 -12.69 -2.91 26.94
C GLU A 64 -13.39 -3.07 25.58
N ASN A 65 -12.63 -3.01 24.48
CA ASN A 65 -13.16 -3.09 23.12
C ASN A 65 -14.21 -2.02 22.75
N TRP A 66 -14.17 -0.83 23.37
CA TRP A 66 -15.13 0.23 23.10
C TRP A 66 -15.12 0.75 21.66
N GLN A 67 -14.09 0.41 20.87
CA GLN A 67 -14.00 0.75 19.45
C GLN A 67 -15.23 0.28 18.65
N VAL A 68 -15.86 -0.84 19.03
CA VAL A 68 -17.03 -1.39 18.30
C VAL A 68 -18.19 -0.39 18.28
N TRP A 69 -18.40 0.34 19.38
CA TRP A 69 -19.48 1.34 19.48
C TRP A 69 -19.05 2.71 18.97
N THR A 70 -17.79 3.11 19.19
CA THR A 70 -17.32 4.40 18.69
C THR A 70 -17.27 4.40 17.17
N ASN A 71 -16.80 3.32 16.55
CA ASN A 71 -16.77 3.16 15.10
C ASN A 71 -18.20 3.13 14.53
N TRP A 72 -19.09 2.36 15.14
CA TRP A 72 -20.50 2.32 14.73
C TRP A 72 -21.17 3.70 14.80
N TYR A 73 -20.95 4.46 15.88
CA TYR A 73 -21.54 5.79 16.01
C TYR A 73 -20.97 6.77 14.97
N GLU A 74 -19.67 6.75 14.73
CA GLU A 74 -19.04 7.56 13.67
C GLU A 74 -19.55 7.18 12.28
N ASP A 75 -19.89 5.91 12.09
CA ASP A 75 -20.51 5.45 10.84
C ASP A 75 -21.93 5.98 10.67
N ARG A 76 -22.68 6.09 11.76
CA ARG A 76 -24.01 6.70 11.75
C ARG A 76 -23.94 8.20 11.54
N LEU A 77 -22.91 8.90 12.05
CA LEU A 77 -22.75 10.34 11.81
C LEU A 77 -22.64 10.67 10.31
N VAL A 78 -21.85 9.90 9.57
CA VAL A 78 -21.63 10.11 8.12
C VAL A 78 -22.78 9.55 7.28
N GLY A 79 -23.30 8.38 7.66
CA GLY A 79 -24.30 7.66 6.89
C GLY A 79 -23.78 7.15 5.53
N GLY A 80 -24.70 6.77 4.67
CA GLY A 80 -24.44 6.21 3.35
C GLY A 80 -24.24 4.69 3.35
N PRO A 81 -23.92 4.11 2.18
CA PRO A 81 -23.68 2.68 2.03
C PRO A 81 -22.30 2.24 2.57
N ARG A 82 -21.34 3.18 2.65
CA ARG A 82 -19.97 2.97 3.15
C ARG A 82 -19.47 4.12 4.03
N PRO A 83 -20.12 4.40 5.17
CA PRO A 83 -19.66 5.43 6.08
C PRO A 83 -18.23 5.16 6.56
N ASN A 84 -17.37 6.18 6.55
CA ASN A 84 -15.94 6.06 6.88
C ASN A 84 -15.22 4.89 6.17
N GLY A 85 -15.63 4.57 4.94
CA GLY A 85 -15.11 3.44 4.16
C GLY A 85 -15.71 2.08 4.50
N ARG A 86 -16.37 1.91 5.66
CA ARG A 86 -16.88 0.62 6.15
C ARG A 86 -18.24 0.27 5.58
N LEU A 87 -18.39 -0.95 5.05
CA LEU A 87 -19.68 -1.47 4.58
C LEU A 87 -20.68 -1.63 5.73
N VAL A 88 -21.91 -1.14 5.52
CA VAL A 88 -23.02 -1.40 6.47
C VAL A 88 -23.57 -2.81 6.22
N ILE A 89 -23.30 -3.73 7.14
CA ILE A 89 -23.71 -5.13 7.03
C ILE A 89 -24.97 -5.36 7.86
N GLN A 90 -26.14 -5.45 7.22
CA GLN A 90 -27.42 -5.62 7.94
C GLN A 90 -27.46 -6.90 8.80
N ALA A 91 -26.79 -7.97 8.39
CA ALA A 91 -26.70 -9.20 9.17
C ALA A 91 -25.98 -8.99 10.51
N LEU A 92 -24.88 -8.23 10.50
CA LEU A 92 -24.14 -7.85 11.71
C LEU A 92 -24.99 -6.96 12.63
N GLU A 93 -25.68 -5.97 12.08
CA GLU A 93 -26.57 -5.10 12.89
C GLU A 93 -27.69 -5.91 13.56
N ARG A 94 -28.26 -6.87 12.84
CA ARG A 94 -29.26 -7.80 13.38
C ARG A 94 -28.67 -8.66 14.49
N GLU A 95 -27.45 -9.17 14.33
CA GLU A 95 -26.80 -10.02 15.32
C GLU A 95 -26.48 -9.26 16.62
N ARG A 96 -26.01 -8.01 16.53
CA ARG A 96 -25.80 -7.12 17.68
C ARG A 96 -27.09 -6.92 18.50
N VAL A 97 -28.21 -6.68 17.83
CA VAL A 97 -29.52 -6.47 18.48
C VAL A 97 -30.06 -7.77 19.11
N LEU A 98 -29.67 -8.93 18.58
CA LEU A 98 -30.10 -10.24 19.07
C LEU A 98 -29.20 -10.81 20.17
N ILE A 99 -28.20 -10.08 20.67
CA ILE A 99 -27.42 -10.47 21.84
C ILE A 99 -28.36 -10.71 23.03
N PRO A 100 -28.35 -11.91 23.65
CA PRO A 100 -29.25 -12.23 24.76
C PRO A 100 -29.09 -11.27 25.95
N ASP A 101 -30.20 -10.94 26.61
CA ASP A 101 -30.21 -10.08 27.80
C ASP A 101 -29.28 -10.59 28.93
N GLU A 102 -29.09 -11.91 29.02
CA GLU A 102 -28.15 -12.52 29.98
C GLU A 102 -26.68 -12.17 29.70
N ASP A 103 -26.32 -11.90 28.44
CA ASP A 103 -24.98 -11.43 28.08
C ASP A 103 -24.82 -9.94 28.38
N TRP A 104 -25.87 -9.13 28.17
CA TRP A 104 -25.87 -7.72 28.58
C TRP A 104 -25.63 -7.52 30.08
N LYS A 105 -26.17 -8.42 30.92
CA LYS A 105 -25.98 -8.39 32.38
C LYS A 105 -24.53 -8.69 32.83
N LYS A 106 -23.69 -9.25 31.96
CA LYS A 106 -22.28 -9.57 32.28
C LYS A 106 -21.36 -8.35 32.19
N GLY A 107 -21.87 -7.21 31.71
CA GLY A 107 -21.15 -5.94 31.65
C GLY A 107 -20.58 -5.62 30.28
N ALA A 108 -20.12 -4.37 30.12
CA ALA A 108 -19.73 -3.81 28.83
C ALA A 108 -18.56 -4.55 28.18
N ALA A 109 -17.50 -4.86 28.94
CA ALA A 109 -16.34 -5.57 28.42
C ALA A 109 -16.70 -6.92 27.75
N HIS A 110 -17.64 -7.68 28.35
CA HIS A 110 -18.11 -8.94 27.79
C HIS A 110 -18.86 -8.74 26.47
N VAL A 111 -19.82 -7.80 26.44
CA VAL A 111 -20.61 -7.51 25.24
C VAL A 111 -19.75 -6.96 24.11
N ASN A 112 -18.84 -6.03 24.42
CA ASN A 112 -17.97 -5.41 23.44
C ASN A 112 -17.03 -6.45 22.80
N ALA A 113 -16.51 -7.40 23.59
CA ALA A 113 -15.71 -8.51 23.06
C ALA A 113 -16.54 -9.41 22.12
N MET A 114 -17.78 -9.74 22.49
CA MET A 114 -18.67 -10.51 21.60
C MET A 114 -18.94 -9.79 20.28
N ILE A 115 -19.15 -8.47 20.32
CA ILE A 115 -19.38 -7.67 19.11
C ILE A 115 -18.11 -7.60 18.26
N ALA A 116 -16.93 -7.49 18.86
CA ALA A 116 -15.67 -7.52 18.13
C ALA A 116 -15.49 -8.87 17.39
N GLU A 117 -15.83 -10.00 18.03
CA GLU A 117 -15.84 -11.30 17.37
C GLU A 117 -16.87 -11.40 16.24
N MET A 118 -18.04 -10.76 16.39
CA MET A 118 -19.02 -10.66 15.30
C MET A 118 -18.43 -9.87 14.12
N GLU A 119 -17.86 -8.69 14.38
CA GLU A 119 -17.24 -7.84 13.35
C GLU A 119 -16.17 -8.59 12.57
N GLU A 120 -15.31 -9.37 13.24
CA GLU A 120 -14.30 -10.20 12.59
C GLU A 120 -14.93 -11.26 11.66
N ARG A 121 -16.02 -11.92 12.07
CA ARG A 121 -16.73 -12.88 11.22
C ARG A 121 -17.34 -12.26 9.97
N TYR A 122 -17.78 -11.01 10.06
CA TYR A 122 -18.38 -10.27 8.95
C TYR A 122 -17.36 -9.39 8.22
N HIS A 123 -16.08 -9.43 8.58
CA HIS A 123 -15.04 -8.69 7.90
C HIS A 123 -14.89 -9.24 6.48
N VAL A 124 -15.56 -8.58 5.53
CA VAL A 124 -15.28 -8.76 4.11
C VAL A 124 -14.04 -7.92 3.85
N PRO A 125 -12.88 -8.53 3.50
CA PRO A 125 -11.72 -7.74 3.09
C PRO A 125 -12.17 -6.82 1.97
N GLU A 126 -11.94 -5.51 2.13
CA GLU A 126 -12.36 -4.54 1.13
C GLU A 126 -11.84 -4.99 -0.24
N PRO A 127 -12.69 -5.05 -1.28
CA PRO A 127 -12.17 -5.14 -2.62
C PRO A 127 -11.25 -3.93 -2.79
N PRO A 128 -10.00 -4.12 -3.24
CA PRO A 128 -9.07 -3.01 -3.40
C PRO A 128 -9.78 -1.90 -4.18
N LYS A 129 -9.69 -0.65 -3.70
CA LYS A 129 -10.11 0.50 -4.50
C LYS A 129 -9.50 0.32 -5.88
N GLN A 130 -10.29 0.53 -6.94
CA GLN A 130 -9.73 0.66 -8.28
C GLN A 130 -8.89 1.93 -8.28
N GLU A 131 -7.62 1.76 -7.96
CA GLU A 131 -6.58 2.74 -8.18
C GLU A 131 -6.43 2.90 -9.71
N PRO A 132 -6.29 4.14 -10.22
CA PRO A 132 -5.94 4.35 -11.62
C PRO A 132 -4.69 3.53 -11.95
N SER A 133 -4.65 2.95 -13.16
CA SER A 133 -3.55 2.08 -13.57
C SER A 133 -2.20 2.78 -13.40
N ILE A 134 -1.32 2.18 -12.59
CA ILE A 134 0.09 2.58 -12.48
C ILE A 134 0.67 2.68 -13.89
N ILE A 135 1.29 3.81 -14.21
CA ILE A 135 1.98 3.98 -15.50
C ILE A 135 3.27 3.17 -15.43
N GLU A 136 3.24 1.94 -15.93
CA GLU A 136 4.44 1.20 -16.27
C GLU A 136 5.01 1.73 -17.59
N VAL A 137 6.33 1.81 -17.69
CA VAL A 137 7.00 2.37 -18.87
C VAL A 137 8.02 1.41 -19.48
N GLU A 138 8.18 1.48 -20.79
CA GLU A 138 9.20 0.74 -21.55
C GLU A 138 9.85 1.61 -22.62
N LEU A 139 11.03 1.23 -23.10
CA LEU A 139 11.68 1.93 -24.22
C LEU A 139 11.11 1.39 -25.53
N GLY A 140 10.44 2.24 -26.30
CA GLY A 140 9.92 1.91 -27.62
C GLY A 140 10.99 1.86 -28.70
N ASP A 141 10.63 1.29 -29.84
CA ASP A 141 11.50 1.16 -31.03
C ASP A 141 11.93 2.52 -31.61
N ASP A 142 11.21 3.60 -31.27
CA ASP A 142 11.52 4.98 -31.66
C ASP A 142 12.56 5.64 -30.75
N GLY A 143 13.05 4.93 -29.73
CA GLY A 143 14.01 5.43 -28.75
C GLY A 143 13.39 6.30 -27.66
N LYS A 144 12.06 6.38 -27.59
CA LYS A 144 11.34 7.09 -26.52
C LYS A 144 10.80 6.14 -25.47
N ILE A 145 10.51 6.69 -24.30
CA ILE A 145 9.85 5.97 -23.21
C ILE A 145 8.34 6.04 -23.43
N HIS A 146 7.73 4.87 -23.63
CA HIS A 146 6.31 4.67 -23.86
C HIS A 146 5.64 4.01 -22.66
N ARG A 147 4.32 4.12 -22.57
CA ARG A 147 3.54 3.35 -21.60
C ARG A 147 3.58 1.88 -22.02
N LYS A 148 3.87 1.01 -21.08
CA LYS A 148 3.82 -0.44 -21.29
C LYS A 148 2.36 -0.86 -21.44
N ASP A 149 2.05 -1.59 -22.51
CA ASP A 149 0.69 -2.08 -22.76
C ASP A 149 0.32 -3.20 -21.76
N ASP A 150 -0.57 -2.88 -20.81
CA ASP A 150 -1.11 -3.83 -19.82
C ASP A 150 -1.92 -4.98 -20.46
N ASN A 151 -2.26 -4.87 -21.75
CA ASN A 151 -3.00 -5.88 -22.52
C ASN A 151 -2.20 -7.15 -22.88
N LYS A 152 -0.98 -7.30 -22.34
CA LYS A 152 -0.15 -8.50 -22.42
C LYS A 152 0.03 -9.22 -21.08
N GLU A 153 -0.77 -8.95 -20.04
CA GLU A 153 -0.78 -9.78 -18.81
C GLU A 153 -1.60 -11.09 -18.96
N ALA A 154 -1.61 -11.70 -20.15
CA ALA A 154 -1.72 -13.16 -20.18
C ALA A 154 -0.30 -13.63 -19.95
N LEU A 155 -0.01 -14.20 -18.76
CA LEU A 155 1.21 -14.98 -18.54
C LEU A 155 1.40 -15.83 -19.78
N ASP A 156 2.52 -15.67 -20.47
CA ASP A 156 2.80 -16.61 -21.53
C ASP A 156 2.87 -18.01 -20.89
N ALA A 157 2.51 -19.05 -21.63
CA ALA A 157 2.44 -20.40 -21.07
C ALA A 157 3.80 -20.84 -20.47
N ASP A 158 4.90 -20.28 -20.96
CA ASP A 158 6.26 -20.57 -20.52
C ASP A 158 6.57 -19.85 -19.19
N GLU A 159 6.07 -18.63 -18.96
CA GLU A 159 6.19 -17.87 -17.71
C GLU A 159 5.41 -18.53 -16.56
N GLU A 160 4.21 -19.04 -16.84
CA GLU A 160 3.45 -19.80 -15.83
C GLU A 160 4.16 -21.12 -15.47
N GLU A 161 4.72 -21.81 -16.47
CA GLU A 161 5.52 -23.02 -16.26
C GLU A 161 6.77 -22.73 -15.41
N HIS A 162 7.54 -21.69 -15.75
CA HIS A 162 8.70 -21.28 -14.96
C HIS A 162 8.35 -20.92 -13.51
N MET A 163 7.20 -20.28 -13.28
CA MET A 163 6.76 -19.93 -11.92
C MET A 163 6.36 -21.16 -11.10
N ARG A 164 5.80 -22.18 -11.74
CA ARG A 164 5.50 -23.48 -11.11
C ARG A 164 6.78 -24.23 -10.76
N GLU A 165 7.73 -24.30 -11.68
CA GLU A 165 9.06 -24.89 -11.41
C GLU A 165 9.78 -24.18 -10.26
N ALA A 166 9.75 -22.83 -10.26
CA ALA A 166 10.33 -22.04 -9.18
C ALA A 166 9.63 -22.28 -7.83
N TRP A 167 8.31 -22.46 -7.82
CA TRP A 167 7.55 -22.80 -6.62
C TRP A 167 7.89 -24.20 -6.10
N GLU A 168 7.98 -25.21 -6.98
CA GLU A 168 8.38 -26.57 -6.61
C GLU A 168 9.77 -26.59 -5.98
N ALA A 169 10.76 -25.97 -6.63
CA ALA A 169 12.12 -25.87 -6.10
C ALA A 169 12.16 -25.15 -4.74
N HIS A 170 11.34 -24.12 -4.57
CA HIS A 170 11.24 -23.37 -3.32
C HIS A 170 10.57 -24.17 -2.19
N LYS A 171 9.61 -25.03 -2.54
CA LYS A 171 8.98 -25.97 -1.62
C LYS A 171 9.95 -27.06 -1.17
N ASP A 172 10.72 -27.63 -2.09
CA ASP A 172 11.74 -28.62 -1.77
C ASP A 172 12.79 -28.04 -0.82
N GLN A 173 13.28 -26.83 -1.09
CA GLN A 173 14.24 -26.15 -0.20
C GLN A 173 13.66 -25.89 1.19
N PHE A 174 12.36 -25.59 1.28
CA PHE A 174 11.69 -25.40 2.57
C PHE A 174 11.56 -26.72 3.36
N GLU A 175 11.29 -27.83 2.68
CA GLU A 175 11.26 -29.16 3.31
C GLU A 175 12.66 -29.61 3.77
N ASP A 176 13.70 -29.41 2.96
CA ASP A 176 15.09 -29.66 3.35
C ASP A 176 15.47 -28.89 4.63
N PHE A 177 15.02 -27.63 4.73
CA PHE A 177 15.21 -26.83 5.94
C PHE A 177 14.42 -27.38 7.14
N LYS A 178 13.20 -27.90 6.94
CA LYS A 178 12.39 -28.52 8.00
C LYS A 178 13.05 -29.78 8.56
N ASP A 179 13.67 -30.59 7.71
CA ASP A 179 14.32 -31.84 8.09
C ASP A 179 15.49 -31.65 9.06
N LEU A 180 16.07 -30.45 9.13
CA LEU A 180 17.09 -30.09 10.12
C LEU A 180 16.51 -29.85 11.54
N ASP A 181 15.19 -29.89 11.73
CA ASP A 181 14.47 -29.54 12.96
C ASP A 181 14.96 -28.21 13.59
N PRO A 182 15.06 -27.11 12.80
CA PRO A 182 15.64 -25.86 13.26
C PRO A 182 14.81 -25.20 14.36
N ALA A 183 13.53 -25.55 14.44
CA ALA A 183 12.55 -25.02 15.37
C ALA A 183 12.41 -25.84 16.67
N ARG A 184 13.32 -26.80 16.93
CA ARG A 184 13.26 -27.66 18.13
C ARG A 184 13.17 -26.85 19.43
N ASN A 185 14.00 -25.81 19.54
CA ASN A 185 14.11 -24.95 20.73
C ASN A 185 13.57 -23.53 20.50
N GLU A 186 13.00 -23.24 19.32
CA GLU A 186 12.55 -21.91 18.92
C GLU A 186 11.04 -21.92 18.57
N PRO A 187 10.14 -21.78 19.57
CA PRO A 187 8.69 -21.81 19.34
C PRO A 187 8.19 -20.68 18.42
N GLY A 188 8.93 -19.56 18.36
CA GLY A 188 8.66 -18.49 17.40
C GLY A 188 8.91 -18.93 15.97
N LEU A 189 10.05 -19.59 15.73
CA LEU A 189 10.42 -20.11 14.41
C LEU A 189 9.44 -21.21 13.98
N ARG A 190 9.05 -22.12 14.89
CA ARG A 190 8.07 -23.17 14.60
C ARG A 190 6.76 -22.61 14.05
N ARG A 191 6.18 -21.64 14.76
CA ARG A 191 4.91 -21.01 14.36
C ARG A 191 5.04 -20.22 13.06
N MET A 192 6.22 -19.64 12.79
CA MET A 192 6.49 -18.97 11.52
C MET A 192 6.52 -20.00 10.38
N MET A 193 7.25 -21.11 10.55
CA MET A 193 7.35 -22.19 9.57
C MET A 193 5.98 -22.81 9.26
N GLU A 194 5.15 -23.12 10.26
CA GLU A 194 3.79 -23.65 10.06
C GLU A 194 2.93 -22.70 9.21
N ARG A 195 3.03 -21.39 9.46
CA ARG A 195 2.30 -20.36 8.69
C ARG A 195 2.89 -20.19 7.30
N TYR A 196 4.20 -20.35 7.16
CA TYR A 196 4.90 -20.28 5.89
C TYR A 196 4.47 -21.43 4.98
N GLU A 197 4.48 -22.66 5.50
CA GLU A 197 3.99 -23.87 4.82
C GLU A 197 2.54 -23.72 4.39
N THR A 198 1.67 -23.29 5.31
CA THR A 198 0.25 -23.02 5.03
C THR A 198 0.06 -21.97 3.94
N ALA A 199 0.98 -20.99 3.83
CA ALA A 199 0.91 -19.95 2.82
C ALA A 199 1.55 -20.37 1.49
N LEU A 200 2.51 -21.28 1.51
CA LEU A 200 3.13 -21.86 0.33
C LEU A 200 2.17 -22.77 -0.43
N GLY A 201 1.29 -23.46 0.30
CA GLY A 201 0.24 -24.29 -0.26
C GLY A 201 0.70 -25.69 -0.65
N ASP A 202 -0.27 -26.59 -0.82
CA ASP A 202 -0.01 -27.96 -1.28
C ASP A 202 0.26 -28.01 -2.79
N ASP A 203 -0.35 -27.08 -3.54
CA ASP A 203 -0.16 -26.83 -4.97
C ASP A 203 0.06 -25.32 -5.23
N PHE A 204 0.47 -24.99 -6.45
CA PHE A 204 0.76 -23.60 -6.86
C PHE A 204 -0.49 -22.70 -6.78
N GLU A 205 -1.66 -23.27 -7.00
CA GLU A 205 -2.96 -22.60 -6.99
C GLU A 205 -3.40 -22.21 -5.56
N ALA A 206 -3.00 -23.00 -4.56
CA ALA A 206 -3.24 -22.74 -3.16
C ALA A 206 -2.29 -21.67 -2.57
N LEU A 207 -1.34 -21.17 -3.35
CA LEU A 207 -0.34 -20.18 -2.93
C LEU A 207 -0.99 -18.87 -2.44
N LYS A 208 -0.76 -18.55 -1.17
CA LYS A 208 -1.21 -17.30 -0.54
C LYS A 208 -0.08 -16.26 -0.55
N ILE A 209 0.15 -15.67 -1.72
CA ILE A 209 1.25 -14.71 -2.01
C ILE A 209 1.51 -13.71 -0.87
N ILE A 210 0.48 -12.99 -0.40
CA ILE A 210 0.66 -11.96 0.65
C ILE A 210 1.08 -12.58 1.99
N ALA A 211 0.41 -13.66 2.40
CA ALA A 211 0.73 -14.35 3.65
C ALA A 211 2.14 -14.94 3.61
N LEU A 212 2.54 -15.47 2.45
CA LEU A 212 3.85 -16.03 2.19
C LEU A 212 4.92 -14.95 2.28
N GLY A 213 4.75 -13.81 1.59
CA GLY A 213 5.68 -12.69 1.67
C GLY A 213 5.85 -12.14 3.10
N MET A 214 4.75 -12.07 3.86
CA MET A 214 4.80 -11.66 5.28
C MET A 214 5.57 -12.65 6.16
N GLN A 215 5.46 -13.96 5.92
CA GLN A 215 6.30 -14.93 6.63
C GLN A 215 7.75 -14.88 6.13
N GLY A 216 7.97 -14.60 4.85
CA GLY A 216 9.28 -14.31 4.27
C GLY A 216 10.04 -13.20 4.99
N LYS A 217 9.37 -12.08 5.31
CA LYS A 217 9.97 -11.00 6.11
C LYS A 217 10.42 -11.45 7.51
N LYS A 218 9.67 -12.35 8.13
CA LYS A 218 10.09 -12.94 9.42
C LYS A 218 11.25 -13.91 9.23
N LEU A 219 11.24 -14.70 8.16
CA LEU A 219 12.33 -15.58 7.79
C LEU A 219 13.63 -14.80 7.55
N GLU A 220 13.58 -13.67 6.83
CA GLU A 220 14.70 -12.73 6.65
C GLU A 220 15.26 -12.28 8.01
N ALA A 221 14.41 -11.85 8.94
CA ALA A 221 14.84 -11.43 10.28
C ALA A 221 15.49 -12.56 11.11
N TYR A 222 15.02 -13.80 10.95
CA TYR A 222 15.68 -14.96 11.55
C TYR A 222 17.03 -15.26 10.89
N ALA A 223 17.14 -15.12 9.58
CA ALA A 223 18.38 -15.31 8.83
C ALA A 223 19.47 -14.27 9.20
N GLU A 224 19.08 -13.03 9.45
CA GLU A 224 19.98 -11.95 9.91
C GLU A 224 20.61 -12.28 11.28
N THR A 225 19.83 -12.85 12.19
CA THR A 225 20.28 -13.20 13.56
C THR A 225 20.75 -14.65 13.70
N ALA A 226 20.88 -15.38 12.58
CA ALA A 226 21.10 -16.82 12.61
C ALA A 226 22.45 -17.24 13.18
N SER A 227 23.51 -16.44 13.02
CA SER A 227 24.85 -16.73 13.57
C SER A 227 24.85 -16.86 15.09
N ASP A 228 23.91 -16.19 15.75
CA ASP A 228 23.88 -16.08 17.20
C ASP A 228 22.94 -17.11 17.83
N ARG A 229 22.18 -17.84 17.00
CA ARG A 229 21.03 -18.65 17.42
C ARG A 229 21.09 -20.09 16.97
N PHE A 230 21.73 -20.37 15.84
CA PHE A 230 21.68 -21.68 15.19
C PHE A 230 23.06 -22.29 14.96
N LEU A 231 23.07 -23.60 14.76
CA LEU A 231 24.24 -24.32 14.28
C LEU A 231 24.55 -23.94 12.83
N GLU A 232 25.79 -24.16 12.38
CA GLU A 232 26.29 -23.70 11.09
C GLU A 232 25.49 -24.23 9.89
N ASP A 233 25.03 -25.48 9.97
CA ASP A 233 24.15 -26.11 8.98
C ASP A 233 22.79 -25.39 8.88
N VAL A 234 22.09 -25.22 10.00
CA VAL A 234 20.81 -24.50 10.08
C VAL A 234 20.99 -23.03 9.68
N GLN A 235 22.10 -22.40 10.07
CA GLN A 235 22.43 -21.02 9.72
C GLN A 235 22.59 -20.85 8.21
N SER A 236 23.28 -21.79 7.55
CA SER A 236 23.45 -21.78 6.11
C SER A 236 22.12 -21.96 5.40
N GLU A 237 21.32 -22.95 5.82
CA GLU A 237 20.04 -23.24 5.20
C GLU A 237 19.02 -22.11 5.37
N ILE A 238 18.89 -21.52 6.57
CA ILE A 238 17.92 -20.44 6.77
C ILE A 238 18.26 -19.19 5.95
N LYS A 239 19.56 -18.90 5.76
CA LYS A 239 20.03 -17.80 4.91
C LYS A 239 19.78 -18.10 3.43
N GLY A 240 20.05 -19.34 3.00
CA GLY A 240 19.76 -19.80 1.65
C GLY A 240 18.27 -19.70 1.33
N LEU A 241 17.41 -20.19 2.23
CA LEU A 241 15.96 -20.15 2.08
C LEU A 241 15.42 -18.71 2.08
N ALA A 242 15.93 -17.83 2.94
CA ALA A 242 15.54 -16.41 2.95
C ALA A 242 15.90 -15.72 1.63
N ALA A 243 17.09 -15.99 1.08
CA ALA A 243 17.51 -15.44 -0.21
C ALA A 243 16.65 -15.97 -1.37
N ALA A 244 16.40 -17.28 -1.40
CA ALA A 244 15.53 -17.90 -2.40
C ALA A 244 14.10 -17.36 -2.33
N HIS A 245 13.55 -17.23 -1.11
CA HIS A 245 12.25 -16.59 -0.88
C HIS A 245 12.20 -15.19 -1.46
N ALA A 246 13.20 -14.35 -1.17
CA ALA A 246 13.23 -12.97 -1.64
C ALA A 246 13.23 -12.88 -3.17
N LEU A 247 13.91 -13.80 -3.85
CA LEU A 247 13.88 -13.88 -5.32
C LEU A 247 12.53 -14.38 -5.84
N PHE A 248 11.99 -15.44 -5.24
CA PHE A 248 10.71 -16.03 -5.62
C PHE A 248 9.56 -15.03 -5.47
N ILE A 249 9.41 -14.43 -4.29
CA ILE A 249 8.24 -13.60 -3.97
C ILE A 249 8.20 -12.29 -4.79
N ARG A 250 9.35 -11.78 -5.23
CA ARG A 250 9.47 -10.56 -6.06
C ARG A 250 8.90 -10.72 -7.47
N GLN A 251 8.70 -11.95 -7.93
CA GLN A 251 8.11 -12.23 -9.23
C GLN A 251 6.59 -11.96 -9.24
N PHE A 252 5.94 -11.97 -8.07
CA PHE A 252 4.50 -11.77 -7.96
C PHE A 252 4.14 -10.29 -7.88
N ALA A 253 3.43 -9.78 -8.90
CA ALA A 253 2.91 -8.41 -8.92
C ALA A 253 2.09 -8.07 -7.68
N LYS A 254 1.26 -9.02 -7.21
CA LYS A 254 0.43 -8.86 -6.01
C LYS A 254 1.24 -8.55 -4.75
N TRP A 255 2.41 -9.16 -4.58
CA TRP A 255 3.29 -8.89 -3.43
C TRP A 255 3.97 -7.53 -3.55
N ARG A 256 4.46 -7.17 -4.74
CA ARG A 256 5.08 -5.85 -4.99
C ARG A 256 4.13 -4.72 -4.64
N ARG A 257 2.89 -4.80 -5.14
CA ARG A 257 1.81 -3.84 -4.82
C ARG A 257 1.52 -3.77 -3.32
N TYR A 258 1.49 -4.91 -2.62
CA TYR A 258 1.29 -4.92 -1.18
C TYR A 258 2.41 -4.20 -0.42
N ILE A 259 3.67 -4.43 -0.78
CA ILE A 259 4.80 -3.76 -0.15
C ILE A 259 4.72 -2.25 -0.36
N GLU A 260 4.49 -1.80 -1.59
CA GLU A 260 4.29 -0.38 -1.93
C GLU A 260 3.16 0.25 -1.09
N ASN A 261 2.05 -0.47 -0.92
CA ASN A 261 0.92 0.01 -0.11
C ASN A 261 1.20 0.01 1.40
N SER A 262 2.07 -0.88 1.87
CA SER A 262 2.43 -1.02 3.29
C SER A 262 3.51 -0.05 3.77
N GLU A 263 4.22 0.61 2.86
CA GLU A 263 5.24 1.59 3.22
C GLU A 263 4.63 2.81 3.93
N PRO A 264 5.37 3.40 4.89
CA PRO A 264 4.93 4.61 5.57
C PRO A 264 4.65 5.72 4.57
N GLU A 265 3.66 6.54 4.89
CA GLU A 265 3.32 7.70 4.08
C GLU A 265 4.55 8.61 3.93
N PRO A 266 4.83 9.10 2.71
CA PRO A 266 5.95 9.97 2.48
C PRO A 266 5.78 11.28 3.25
N SER A 267 6.90 11.82 3.73
CA SER A 267 6.93 13.11 4.39
C SER A 267 6.54 14.22 3.40
N ALA A 268 6.07 15.36 3.93
CA ALA A 268 5.79 16.54 3.10
C ALA A 268 7.01 16.97 2.26
N GLU A 269 8.22 16.82 2.79
CA GLU A 269 9.48 17.10 2.08
C GLU A 269 9.70 16.13 0.90
N GLN A 270 9.41 14.84 1.07
CA GLN A 270 9.50 13.85 -0.01
C GLN A 270 8.47 14.13 -1.11
N LEU A 271 7.27 14.58 -0.72
CA LEU A 271 6.20 15.00 -1.62
C LEU A 271 6.53 16.26 -2.42
N ASP A 272 7.07 17.28 -1.77
CA ASP A 272 7.44 18.54 -2.42
C ASP A 272 8.56 18.32 -3.46
N GLU A 273 9.54 17.46 -3.12
CA GLU A 273 10.63 17.09 -4.05
C GLU A 273 10.15 16.24 -5.22
N ALA A 274 9.20 15.33 -4.99
CA ALA A 274 8.53 14.59 -6.05
C ALA A 274 7.81 15.57 -7.00
N LEU A 275 6.89 16.39 -6.47
CA LEU A 275 6.18 17.40 -7.27
C LEU A 275 7.13 18.33 -8.06
N ALA A 276 8.25 18.72 -7.47
CA ALA A 276 9.27 19.53 -8.15
C ALA A 276 9.94 18.79 -9.33
N PHE A 277 10.17 17.48 -9.21
CA PHE A 277 10.66 16.63 -10.28
C PHE A 277 9.59 16.40 -11.35
N ALA A 278 8.36 16.05 -10.95
CA ALA A 278 7.24 15.81 -11.85
C ALA A 278 6.96 17.02 -12.76
N LYS A 279 7.08 18.24 -12.25
CA LYS A 279 6.93 19.49 -13.03
C LYS A 279 8.00 19.70 -14.10
N GLN A 280 9.15 19.06 -13.95
CA GLN A 280 10.24 19.12 -14.94
C GLN A 280 10.07 18.08 -16.04
N ILE A 281 9.07 17.18 -15.95
CA ILE A 281 8.90 16.09 -16.92
C ILE A 281 8.64 16.58 -18.36
N ASP A 282 8.12 17.80 -18.51
CA ASP A 282 7.91 18.45 -19.81
C ASP A 282 9.19 18.80 -20.54
N GLU A 283 10.31 18.91 -19.83
CA GLU A 283 11.61 19.13 -20.43
C GLU A 283 12.13 17.86 -21.16
N PHE A 284 11.37 16.77 -21.11
CA PHE A 284 11.69 15.47 -21.70
C PHE A 284 10.76 15.05 -22.83
N ASP A 285 10.03 15.95 -23.47
CA ASP A 285 9.13 15.63 -24.61
C ASP A 285 9.82 14.95 -25.81
N ASP A 286 11.14 15.09 -25.91
CA ASP A 286 11.98 14.42 -26.89
C ASP A 286 12.43 13.01 -26.49
N ILE A 287 12.30 12.63 -25.21
CA ILE A 287 12.71 11.32 -24.65
C ILE A 287 11.52 10.52 -24.13
N ILE A 288 10.48 11.17 -23.63
CA ILE A 288 9.26 10.57 -23.09
C ILE A 288 8.13 10.82 -24.09
N ALA A 289 7.37 9.79 -24.42
CA ALA A 289 6.28 9.90 -25.36
C ALA A 289 5.01 10.51 -24.72
N ASP A 290 4.14 11.07 -25.56
CA ASP A 290 2.90 11.74 -25.17
C ASP A 290 1.95 10.86 -24.34
N ASP A 291 2.01 9.54 -24.55
CA ASP A 291 1.21 8.52 -23.87
C ASP A 291 1.65 8.27 -22.42
N VAL A 292 2.84 8.73 -22.03
CA VAL A 292 3.31 8.80 -20.65
C VAL A 292 3.17 10.22 -20.10
N LEU A 293 3.49 11.23 -20.90
CA LEU A 293 3.48 12.64 -20.45
C LEU A 293 2.08 13.10 -20.07
N LYS A 294 1.07 12.85 -20.91
CA LYS A 294 -0.30 13.36 -20.65
C LYS A 294 -0.90 12.77 -19.38
N PRO A 295 -0.92 11.44 -19.17
CA PRO A 295 -1.46 10.89 -17.92
C PRO A 295 -0.68 11.33 -16.69
N THR A 296 0.64 11.52 -16.82
CA THR A 296 1.45 12.03 -15.71
C THR A 296 1.06 13.47 -15.34
N LYS A 297 0.76 14.32 -16.32
CA LYS A 297 0.24 15.68 -16.06
C LYS A 297 -1.12 15.67 -15.40
N ASP A 298 -2.03 14.83 -15.90
CA ASP A 298 -3.37 14.71 -15.34
C ASP A 298 -3.28 14.32 -13.85
N ILE A 299 -2.41 13.35 -13.51
CA ILE A 299 -2.10 12.98 -12.12
C ILE A 299 -1.52 14.17 -11.33
N ILE A 300 -0.57 14.93 -11.88
CA ILE A 300 0.01 16.09 -11.18
C ILE A 300 -1.08 17.15 -10.91
N GLU A 301 -1.92 17.45 -11.89
CA GLU A 301 -3.01 18.44 -11.77
C GLU A 301 -4.03 17.99 -10.71
N ASP A 302 -4.45 16.72 -10.73
CA ASP A 302 -5.37 16.14 -9.74
C ASP A 302 -4.77 16.22 -8.32
N ILE A 303 -3.49 15.86 -8.18
CA ILE A 303 -2.77 15.92 -6.90
C ILE A 303 -2.66 17.37 -6.40
N GLU A 304 -2.37 18.33 -7.28
CA GLU A 304 -2.33 19.74 -6.89
C GLU A 304 -3.70 20.23 -6.45
N GLU A 305 -4.76 19.93 -7.21
CA GLU A 305 -6.12 20.35 -6.89
C GLU A 305 -6.59 19.79 -5.53
N GLU A 306 -6.34 18.51 -5.27
CA GLU A 306 -6.69 17.86 -3.99
C GLU A 306 -5.79 18.33 -2.83
N LEU A 307 -4.49 18.57 -3.05
CA LEU A 307 -3.59 19.16 -2.05
C LEU A 307 -4.02 20.58 -1.64
N PHE A 308 -4.56 21.36 -2.59
CA PHE A 308 -5.08 22.70 -2.33
C PHE A 308 -6.44 22.66 -1.60
N ALA A 309 -7.28 21.66 -1.86
CA ALA A 309 -8.60 21.53 -1.27
C ALA A 309 -8.56 20.96 0.17
N HIS A 310 -7.71 19.96 0.42
CA HIS A 310 -7.67 19.22 1.68
C HIS A 310 -6.21 19.02 2.14
N PRO A 311 -5.59 20.05 2.74
CA PRO A 311 -4.17 20.01 3.12
C PRO A 311 -3.82 18.98 4.20
N ASP A 312 -4.82 18.35 4.83
CA ASP A 312 -4.66 17.27 5.81
C ASP A 312 -4.82 15.86 5.18
N GLU A 313 -5.25 15.77 3.90
CA GLU A 313 -5.46 14.52 3.15
C GLU A 313 -4.34 14.21 2.14
N ARG A 314 -3.23 14.97 2.19
CA ARG A 314 -1.98 14.77 1.40
C ARG A 314 -1.50 13.31 1.24
N PRO A 315 -1.67 12.38 2.21
CA PRO A 315 -0.92 11.14 2.15
C PRO A 315 -1.39 10.08 1.15
N LEU A 316 -2.67 10.05 0.75
CA LEU A 316 -3.17 9.00 -0.14
C LEU A 316 -2.70 9.16 -1.59
N LEU A 317 -2.64 10.40 -2.08
CA LEU A 317 -2.21 10.78 -3.43
C LEU A 317 -0.69 10.73 -3.65
N SER A 318 0.04 10.79 -2.55
CA SER A 318 1.51 10.88 -2.53
C SER A 318 2.23 9.64 -3.04
N LYS A 319 1.62 8.46 -2.89
CA LYS A 319 2.20 7.17 -3.29
C LYS A 319 2.15 6.93 -4.79
N GLU A 320 1.09 7.44 -5.44
CA GLU A 320 0.93 7.34 -6.88
C GLU A 320 1.99 8.16 -7.61
N LEU A 321 2.19 9.41 -7.19
CA LEU A 321 3.23 10.29 -7.74
C LEU A 321 4.62 9.67 -7.65
N LEU A 322 5.00 9.19 -6.45
CA LEU A 322 6.30 8.57 -6.22
C LEU A 322 6.52 7.31 -7.06
N THR A 323 5.46 6.53 -7.29
CA THR A 323 5.52 5.33 -8.12
C THR A 323 5.71 5.69 -9.59
N VAL A 324 4.94 6.66 -10.10
CA VAL A 324 5.06 7.16 -11.47
C VAL A 324 6.48 7.71 -11.71
N GLU A 325 7.00 8.51 -10.78
CA GLU A 325 8.37 9.04 -10.87
C GLU A 325 9.44 7.96 -10.83
N SER A 326 9.31 6.97 -9.94
CA SER A 326 10.23 5.84 -9.87
C SER A 326 10.25 5.05 -11.17
N ASN A 327 9.10 4.84 -11.79
CA ASN A 327 8.98 4.16 -13.08
C ASN A 327 9.63 4.98 -14.20
N ILE A 328 9.34 6.28 -14.28
CA ILE A 328 9.95 7.18 -15.28
C ILE A 328 11.46 7.25 -15.11
N LEU A 329 11.95 7.44 -13.88
CA LEU A 329 13.39 7.44 -13.57
C LEU A 329 14.04 6.10 -13.94
N SER A 330 13.38 4.99 -13.64
CA SER A 330 13.87 3.66 -14.03
C SER A 330 13.94 3.49 -15.55
N GLY A 331 12.90 3.96 -16.27
CA GLY A 331 12.86 3.99 -17.73
C GLY A 331 13.98 4.84 -18.35
N LEU A 332 14.25 6.02 -17.77
CA LEU A 332 15.34 6.92 -18.21
C LEU A 332 16.72 6.34 -17.95
N MET A 333 16.90 5.66 -16.81
CA MET A 333 18.21 5.21 -16.33
C MET A 333 18.64 3.87 -16.90
N ARG A 334 17.69 3.01 -17.31
CA ARG A 334 17.98 1.69 -17.86
C ARG A 334 18.79 1.74 -19.17
N PRO A 335 18.46 2.58 -20.18
CA PRO A 335 19.30 2.77 -21.37
C PRO A 335 20.70 3.31 -21.04
N CYS A 336 20.80 4.20 -20.04
CA CYS A 336 22.09 4.71 -19.59
C CYS A 336 22.97 3.62 -18.94
N MET A 337 22.36 2.69 -18.21
CA MET A 337 23.06 1.55 -17.62
C MET A 337 23.55 0.54 -18.66
N ASP A 338 22.77 0.27 -19.69
CA ASP A 338 23.20 -0.58 -20.80
C ASP A 338 24.37 0.07 -21.56
N TYR A 339 24.34 1.38 -21.74
CA TYR A 339 25.48 2.12 -22.26
C TYR A 339 26.72 2.01 -21.37
N VAL A 340 26.61 2.22 -20.05
CA VAL A 340 27.78 2.10 -19.13
C VAL A 340 28.37 0.70 -19.21
N ARG A 341 27.51 -0.33 -19.28
CA ARG A 341 27.93 -1.73 -19.42
C ARG A 341 28.66 -1.96 -20.74
N ASP A 342 28.16 -1.42 -21.85
CA ASP A 342 28.76 -1.63 -23.16
C ASP A 342 30.01 -0.78 -23.38
N ALA A 343 30.05 0.45 -22.85
CA ALA A 343 31.26 1.27 -22.78
C ALA A 343 32.35 0.60 -21.94
N ALA A 344 32.02 0.01 -20.78
CA ALA A 344 32.97 -0.74 -19.97
C ALA A 344 33.52 -1.98 -20.70
N LYS A 345 32.67 -2.71 -21.43
CA LYS A 345 33.10 -3.84 -22.29
C LYS A 345 33.98 -3.37 -23.45
N ALA A 346 33.64 -2.24 -24.08
CA ALA A 346 34.37 -1.67 -25.20
C ALA A 346 35.75 -1.12 -24.80
N ALA A 347 35.82 -0.45 -23.64
CA ALA A 347 37.07 0.00 -23.03
C ALA A 347 38.00 -1.18 -22.69
N ARG A 348 37.46 -2.29 -22.15
CA ARG A 348 38.22 -3.54 -21.95
C ARG A 348 38.75 -4.14 -23.27
N LYS A 349 38.08 -3.88 -24.39
CA LYS A 349 38.47 -4.34 -25.73
C LYS A 349 39.29 -3.32 -26.52
N GLY A 350 39.63 -2.16 -25.93
CA GLY A 350 40.47 -1.13 -26.54
C GLY A 350 39.81 -0.38 -27.73
N SER A 351 38.48 -0.42 -27.85
CA SER A 351 37.76 0.17 -28.98
C SER A 351 36.66 1.11 -28.50
N ILE A 352 36.97 2.40 -28.31
CA ILE A 352 36.00 3.43 -27.90
C ILE A 352 35.38 4.16 -29.12
N LYS A 353 35.91 3.93 -30.33
CA LYS A 353 35.36 4.53 -31.56
C LYS A 353 34.06 3.84 -31.96
N GLY A 354 32.93 4.42 -31.57
CA GLY A 354 31.60 3.93 -31.96
C GLY A 354 30.46 4.43 -31.08
N ILE A 355 30.77 5.12 -29.98
CA ILE A 355 29.74 5.72 -29.14
C ILE A 355 29.18 6.96 -29.84
N GLU A 356 27.90 6.91 -30.18
CA GLU A 356 27.19 7.98 -30.86
C GLU A 356 26.97 9.18 -29.93
N SER A 357 27.07 10.39 -30.48
CA SER A 357 26.86 11.65 -29.75
C SER A 357 25.48 11.76 -29.07
N GLY A 358 24.49 11.01 -29.56
CA GLY A 358 23.16 10.92 -28.97
C GLY A 358 23.18 10.35 -27.56
N THR A 359 23.91 9.26 -27.33
CA THR A 359 23.99 8.61 -26.01
C THR A 359 24.72 9.48 -24.99
N VAL A 360 25.77 10.19 -25.41
CA VAL A 360 26.48 11.15 -24.54
C VAL A 360 25.60 12.32 -24.13
N ASN A 361 24.76 12.83 -25.04
CA ASN A 361 23.80 13.89 -24.73
C ASN A 361 22.69 13.42 -23.78
N MET A 362 22.16 12.21 -23.99
CA MET A 362 21.19 11.58 -23.08
C MET A 362 21.77 11.43 -21.67
N ILE A 363 23.01 10.96 -21.54
CA ILE A 363 23.67 10.79 -20.23
C ILE A 363 23.93 12.13 -19.54
N ARG A 364 24.34 13.17 -20.29
CA ARG A 364 24.51 14.51 -19.71
C ARG A 364 23.20 15.04 -19.16
N ARG A 365 22.10 14.91 -19.91
CA ARG A 365 20.76 15.33 -19.42
C ARG A 365 20.35 14.54 -18.19
N VAL A 366 20.53 13.23 -18.17
CA VAL A 366 20.27 12.40 -16.98
C VAL A 366 21.12 12.83 -15.77
N ILE A 367 22.37 13.26 -15.99
CA ILE A 367 23.23 13.81 -14.92
C ILE A 367 22.78 15.20 -14.47
N ASP A 368 22.35 16.06 -15.40
CA ASP A 368 21.90 17.43 -15.12
C ASP A 368 20.61 17.43 -14.30
N ILE A 369 19.68 16.52 -14.57
CA ILE A 369 18.49 16.26 -13.74
C ILE A 369 18.79 15.39 -12.51
N GLY A 370 19.96 14.76 -12.49
CA GLY A 370 20.40 13.91 -11.40
C GLY A 370 20.40 14.58 -10.03
N GLY A 371 20.24 15.91 -9.93
CA GLY A 371 19.98 16.65 -8.70
C GLY A 371 18.74 16.16 -7.95
N SER A 372 17.55 16.19 -8.55
CA SER A 372 16.30 15.74 -7.91
C SER A 372 16.31 14.24 -7.64
N ALA A 373 16.82 13.43 -8.58
CA ALA A 373 17.02 12.01 -8.35
C ALA A 373 18.04 11.71 -7.22
N LEU A 374 19.07 12.54 -7.03
CA LEU A 374 19.99 12.43 -5.88
C LEU A 374 19.28 12.79 -4.57
N ILE A 375 18.45 13.84 -4.58
CA ILE A 375 17.70 14.28 -3.40
C ILE A 375 16.72 13.17 -2.99
N LEU A 376 15.93 12.65 -3.94
CA LEU A 376 15.05 11.48 -3.73
C LEU A 376 15.83 10.25 -3.26
N SER A 377 17.03 9.98 -3.80
CA SER A 377 17.89 8.88 -3.33
C SER A 377 18.39 9.05 -1.89
N THR A 378 18.43 10.29 -1.39
CA THR A 378 18.87 10.60 -0.02
C THR A 378 17.69 10.58 0.95
N LEU A 379 16.54 11.10 0.52
CA LEU A 379 15.32 11.13 1.32
C LEU A 379 14.60 9.78 1.36
N MET A 380 14.75 8.96 0.32
CA MET A 380 14.11 7.65 0.14
C MET A 380 15.12 6.62 -0.40
N PRO A 381 16.15 6.25 0.37
CA PRO A 381 17.21 5.37 -0.09
C PRO A 381 16.72 3.97 -0.47
N ASP A 382 15.65 3.47 0.15
CA ASP A 382 15.11 2.15 -0.17
C ASP A 382 14.45 2.10 -1.56
N LYS A 383 13.89 3.23 -2.04
CA LYS A 383 13.26 3.35 -3.36
C LYS A 383 14.21 3.84 -4.45
N PHE A 384 15.01 4.86 -4.15
CA PHE A 384 15.82 5.59 -5.14
C PHE A 384 17.32 5.49 -4.89
N GLY A 385 17.78 4.75 -3.87
CA GLY A 385 19.21 4.60 -3.57
C GLY A 385 20.04 4.06 -4.73
N TRP A 386 19.41 3.29 -5.62
CA TRP A 386 20.02 2.82 -6.87
C TRP A 386 20.33 3.98 -7.83
N ALA A 387 19.50 5.03 -7.88
CA ALA A 387 19.67 6.16 -8.82
C ALA A 387 20.99 6.89 -8.56
N LYS A 388 21.37 7.04 -7.29
CA LYS A 388 22.67 7.60 -6.89
C LYS A 388 23.83 6.80 -7.46
N LEU A 389 23.80 5.47 -7.32
CA LEU A 389 24.84 4.58 -7.82
C LEU A 389 24.99 4.70 -9.35
N VAL A 390 23.87 4.79 -10.05
CA VAL A 390 23.85 4.94 -11.50
C VAL A 390 24.39 6.32 -11.91
N ILE A 391 23.95 7.41 -11.27
CA ILE A 391 24.44 8.77 -11.56
C ILE A 391 25.95 8.87 -11.31
N ASP A 392 26.46 8.29 -10.23
CA ASP A 392 27.89 8.28 -9.92
C ASP A 392 28.68 7.46 -10.96
N ALA A 393 28.15 6.33 -11.42
CA ALA A 393 28.75 5.53 -12.48
C ALA A 393 28.78 6.29 -13.82
N LEU A 394 27.70 6.99 -14.17
CA LEU A 394 27.60 7.81 -15.38
C LEU A 394 28.59 8.99 -15.34
N LYS A 395 28.71 9.67 -14.19
CA LYS A 395 29.69 10.74 -13.98
C LYS A 395 31.13 10.24 -14.12
N GLN A 396 31.42 9.00 -13.71
CA GLN A 396 32.74 8.39 -13.91
C GLN A 396 32.98 8.01 -15.37
N ALA A 397 31.98 7.48 -16.08
CA ALA A 397 32.10 7.09 -17.48
C ALA A 397 32.28 8.26 -18.46
N LEU A 398 31.86 9.48 -18.06
CA LEU A 398 32.05 10.70 -18.84
C LEU A 398 33.39 11.42 -18.60
N LYS A 399 34.14 11.03 -17.56
CA LYS A 399 35.50 11.54 -17.29
C LYS A 399 36.53 10.74 -18.08
#